data_AF-A0A3M6VKL0-F1
#
_entry.id   AF-A0A3M6VKL0-F1
#
_cell.length_a   1.000
_cell.length_b   1.000
_cell.length_c   1.000
_cell.angle_alpha   90.00
_cell.angle_beta   90.00
_cell.angle_gamma   90.00
#
_symmetry.space_group_name_H-M   'P 1'
#
loop_
_entity.id
_entity.type
_entity.pdbx_description
1 polymer ?
#
loop_
_entity_poly.entity_id
_entity_poly.type
_entity_poly.pdbx_seq_one_letter_code
_entity_poly.pdbx_strand_id
1 'polypeptide(L)'
;MFSASALLIEKVVGAPRTDAMLAIAHRMSDSCKRVRVQGIGVLSGWVDVLPLKSYALSPRTLQLRAMAKVLQRNVVDARAAVKPETYQVFLNDLRGCFEAPESKDVREVVLLMLVMCEWPQEEPPQLRGMNDDLMKIVREWVTCNPIRFWTFQPWLAALLVSQSESLASTYISHLFKTGLLRPWEREFAERVATIVLHAGNVEHVLKAALSKLDPHMQHVYFNVNVGLTGSLH
;
A
#
# COMPACT_ATOMS: atom_id res chain seq x y z
N MET A 1 34.60 -1.88 -36.82
CA MET A 1 34.53 -2.88 -35.74
C MET A 1 33.62 -2.34 -34.65
N PHE A 2 32.54 -3.07 -34.37
CA PHE A 2 31.51 -2.76 -33.36
C PHE A 2 31.98 -3.08 -31.93
N SER A 3 31.45 -2.36 -30.94
CA SER A 3 30.62 -2.90 -29.84
C SER A 3 30.43 -1.80 -28.78
N ALA A 4 29.35 -1.01 -28.82
CA ALA A 4 28.04 -1.29 -28.20
C ALA A 4 28.09 -1.47 -26.68
N SER A 5 27.93 -0.36 -25.96
CA SER A 5 27.19 -0.33 -24.69
C SER A 5 26.32 0.92 -24.69
N ALA A 6 25.28 0.85 -25.52
CA ALA A 6 24.13 1.71 -25.45
C ALA A 6 23.36 1.39 -24.16
N LEU A 7 23.83 1.97 -23.05
CA LEU A 7 22.98 2.22 -21.89
C LEU A 7 21.91 3.19 -22.38
N LEU A 8 20.72 2.65 -22.66
CA LEU A 8 19.46 3.39 -22.79
C LEU A 8 19.15 4.03 -21.43
N ILE A 9 19.93 5.05 -21.07
CA ILE A 9 19.45 6.16 -20.25
C ILE A 9 18.59 6.94 -21.21
N GLU A 10 17.35 6.47 -21.39
CA GLU A 10 16.34 7.25 -22.08
C GLU A 10 16.23 8.55 -21.28
N LYS A 11 16.73 9.60 -21.91
CA LYS A 11 16.84 10.94 -21.39
C LYS A 11 15.41 11.41 -21.14
N VAL A 12 14.87 11.16 -19.94
CA VAL A 12 13.65 11.81 -19.43
C VAL A 12 14.01 13.26 -19.10
N VAL A 13 14.48 13.99 -20.11
CA VAL A 13 14.75 15.41 -20.06
C VAL A 13 14.05 15.99 -21.28
N GLY A 14 12.87 16.57 -21.04
CA GLY A 14 12.24 17.49 -21.96
C GLY A 14 11.09 16.91 -22.78
N ALA A 15 9.92 16.76 -22.16
CA ALA A 15 8.67 16.94 -22.90
C ALA A 15 7.77 17.86 -22.07
N PRO A 16 7.38 19.05 -22.57
CA PRO A 16 6.36 19.92 -21.95
C PRO A 16 5.08 19.17 -21.59
N ARG A 17 4.83 18.03 -22.26
CA ARG A 17 3.73 17.10 -21.98
C ARG A 17 3.89 16.35 -20.65
N THR A 18 5.10 15.95 -20.25
CA THR A 18 5.33 15.27 -18.96
C THR A 18 5.07 16.23 -17.82
N ASP A 19 5.60 17.45 -17.88
CA ASP A 19 5.35 18.47 -16.84
C ASP A 19 3.89 18.90 -16.79
N ALA A 20 3.22 19.00 -17.94
CA ALA A 20 1.78 19.25 -18.00
C ALA A 20 0.97 18.10 -17.39
N MET A 21 1.33 16.84 -17.66
CA MET A 21 0.69 15.67 -17.05
C MET A 21 0.94 15.60 -15.54
N LEU A 22 2.15 15.92 -15.08
CA LEU A 22 2.46 16.01 -13.65
C LEU A 22 1.66 17.15 -12.99
N ALA A 23 1.54 18.31 -13.63
CA ALA A 23 0.72 19.41 -13.14
C ALA A 23 -0.78 19.06 -13.10
N ILE A 24 -1.29 18.30 -14.07
CA ILE A 24 -2.65 17.76 -14.06
C ILE A 24 -2.82 16.78 -12.91
N ALA A 25 -1.89 15.84 -12.73
CA ALA A 25 -1.89 14.88 -11.64
C ALA A 25 -1.86 15.55 -10.26
N HIS A 26 -1.03 16.57 -10.08
CA HIS A 26 -0.99 17.39 -8.86
C HIS A 26 -2.33 18.09 -8.63
N ARG A 27 -2.88 18.78 -9.64
CA ARG A 27 -4.19 19.44 -9.52
C ARG A 27 -5.30 18.45 -9.21
N MET A 28 -5.33 17.28 -9.84
CA MET A 28 -6.32 16.23 -9.57
C MET A 28 -6.18 15.70 -8.14
N SER A 29 -4.95 15.44 -7.71
CA SER A 29 -4.62 15.03 -6.34
C SER A 29 -5.09 16.06 -5.30
N ASP A 30 -4.82 17.34 -5.53
CA ASP A 30 -5.14 18.41 -4.58
C ASP A 30 -6.63 18.80 -4.61
N SER A 31 -7.32 18.53 -5.73
CA SER A 31 -8.74 18.85 -5.93
C SER A 31 -9.70 17.70 -5.60
N CYS A 32 -9.20 16.54 -5.17
CA CYS A 32 -10.06 15.47 -4.67
C CYS A 32 -10.94 16.06 -3.54
N LYS A 33 -12.27 15.89 -3.63
CA LYS A 33 -13.30 16.36 -2.67
C LYS A 33 -13.73 15.26 -1.69
N ARG A 34 -14.05 15.65 -0.44
CA ARG A 34 -14.34 14.74 0.70
C ARG A 34 -15.10 13.51 0.22
N VAL A 35 -14.51 12.33 0.41
CA VAL A 35 -15.17 11.08 0.03
C VAL A 35 -16.04 10.67 1.20
N ARG A 36 -17.36 10.76 1.02
CA ARG A 36 -18.32 10.16 1.95
C ARG A 36 -18.27 8.67 1.76
N VAL A 37 -17.79 7.94 2.75
CA VAL A 37 -17.94 6.48 2.77
C VAL A 37 -19.08 6.14 3.72
N GLN A 38 -20.08 5.44 3.20
CA GLN A 38 -21.15 4.89 4.03
C GLN A 38 -20.54 3.85 4.95
N GLY A 39 -20.59 4.14 6.26
CA GLY A 39 -20.01 3.32 7.30
C GLY A 39 -20.47 1.87 7.20
N ILE A 40 -19.47 1.00 7.18
CA ILE A 40 -19.50 -0.41 7.45
C ILE A 40 -20.55 -0.75 8.54
N GLY A 41 -21.52 -1.61 8.19
CA GLY A 41 -22.85 -1.84 8.84
C GLY A 41 -23.00 -2.16 10.34
N VAL A 42 -22.06 -1.78 11.21
CA VAL A 42 -22.27 -1.65 12.67
C VAL A 42 -22.08 -0.19 13.12
N LEU A 43 -21.40 0.63 12.31
CA LEU A 43 -21.25 2.05 12.48
C LEU A 43 -22.00 2.72 11.33
N SER A 44 -23.29 3.02 11.50
CA SER A 44 -24.05 3.90 10.61
C SER A 44 -23.60 5.38 10.73
N GLY A 45 -22.28 5.58 10.88
CA GLY A 45 -21.63 6.87 11.00
C GLY A 45 -20.99 7.27 9.67
N TRP A 46 -21.16 8.54 9.34
CA TRP A 46 -20.57 9.17 8.17
C TRP A 46 -19.12 9.51 8.50
N VAL A 47 -18.16 8.81 7.90
CA VAL A 47 -16.77 9.27 7.99
C VAL A 47 -16.59 10.39 6.96
N ASP A 48 -16.63 11.63 7.43
CA ASP A 48 -16.31 12.82 6.63
C ASP A 48 -14.78 12.91 6.48
N VAL A 49 -14.23 12.09 5.59
CA VAL A 49 -12.78 12.04 5.38
C VAL A 49 -12.39 13.14 4.38
N LEU A 50 -11.45 14.01 4.76
CA LEU A 50 -10.71 14.83 3.80
C LEU A 50 -10.04 13.91 2.79
N PRO A 51 -10.27 14.08 1.49
CA PRO A 51 -9.67 13.23 0.48
C PRO A 51 -8.19 13.44 0.55
N LEU A 52 -7.55 12.31 0.62
CA LEU A 52 -6.13 12.16 0.51
C LEU A 52 -5.72 12.78 -0.81
N LYS A 53 -4.56 13.46 -0.79
CA LYS A 53 -3.76 13.64 -1.99
C LYS A 53 -3.81 12.33 -2.77
N SER A 54 -4.11 12.39 -4.07
CA SER A 54 -4.06 11.21 -4.92
C SER A 54 -2.61 10.76 -5.05
N TYR A 55 -2.15 10.01 -4.05
CA TYR A 55 -0.77 9.52 -3.95
C TYR A 55 -0.42 8.64 -5.15
N ALA A 56 -1.41 7.91 -5.69
CA ALA A 56 -1.31 7.12 -6.91
C ALA A 56 -0.87 7.95 -8.13
N LEU A 57 -1.21 9.24 -8.16
CA LEU A 57 -0.86 10.16 -9.23
C LEU A 57 0.41 10.98 -8.93
N SER A 58 1.03 10.80 -7.77
CA SER A 58 2.28 11.52 -7.48
C SER A 58 3.39 11.10 -8.46
N PRO A 59 4.24 12.05 -8.94
CA PRO A 59 5.32 11.75 -9.88
C PRO A 59 6.20 10.58 -9.45
N ARG A 60 6.59 10.56 -8.17
CA ARG A 60 7.39 9.47 -7.59
C ARG A 60 6.67 8.13 -7.66
N THR A 61 5.39 8.08 -7.32
CA THR A 61 4.62 6.81 -7.37
C THR A 61 4.50 6.30 -8.80
N LEU A 62 4.28 7.18 -9.78
CA LEU A 62 4.23 6.80 -11.19
C LEU A 62 5.58 6.25 -11.67
N GLN A 63 6.69 6.88 -11.28
CA GLN A 63 8.05 6.40 -11.58
C GLN A 63 8.30 5.01 -10.96
N LEU A 64 8.02 4.84 -9.67
CA LEU A 64 8.20 3.56 -8.99
C LEU A 64 7.29 2.47 -9.56
N ARG A 65 6.08 2.83 -10.00
CA ARG A 65 5.16 1.90 -10.69
C ARG A 65 5.71 1.44 -12.04
N ALA A 66 6.34 2.33 -12.79
CA ALA A 66 7.02 1.94 -14.03
C ALA A 66 8.18 0.97 -13.73
N MET A 67 8.98 1.25 -12.70
CA MET A 67 10.05 0.34 -12.25
C MET A 67 9.49 -1.01 -11.79
N ALA A 68 8.37 -1.04 -11.06
CA ALA A 68 7.72 -2.27 -10.63
C ALA A 68 7.28 -3.15 -11.81
N LYS A 69 6.71 -2.56 -12.86
CA LYS A 69 6.35 -3.29 -14.09
C LYS A 69 7.57 -3.85 -14.81
N VAL A 70 8.64 -3.07 -14.92
CA VAL A 70 9.90 -3.53 -15.54
C VAL A 70 10.52 -4.65 -14.72
N LEU A 71 10.57 -4.50 -13.39
CA LEU A 71 11.10 -5.53 -12.49
C LEU A 71 10.27 -6.80 -12.56
N GLN A 72 8.93 -6.70 -12.54
CA GLN A 72 8.05 -7.85 -12.70
C GLN A 72 8.39 -8.62 -13.97
N ARG A 73 8.49 -7.92 -15.11
CA ARG A 73 8.85 -8.54 -16.39
C ARG A 73 10.23 -9.19 -16.34
N ASN A 74 11.23 -8.51 -15.81
CA ASN A 74 12.60 -9.04 -15.74
C ASN A 74 12.69 -10.26 -14.83
N VAL A 75 11.98 -10.28 -13.70
CA VAL A 75 12.00 -11.43 -12.78
C VAL A 75 11.17 -12.59 -13.36
N VAL A 76 10.09 -12.30 -14.08
CA VAL A 76 9.34 -13.29 -14.87
C VAL A 76 10.25 -13.94 -15.91
N ASP A 77 10.95 -13.13 -16.70
CA ASP A 77 11.87 -13.58 -17.74
C ASP A 77 13.06 -14.35 -17.12
N ALA A 78 13.61 -13.87 -16.00
CA ALA A 78 14.66 -14.57 -15.27
C ALA A 78 14.17 -15.91 -14.74
N ARG A 79 13.03 -15.97 -14.03
CA ARG A 79 12.51 -17.22 -13.47
C ARG A 79 12.17 -18.24 -14.57
N ALA A 80 11.76 -17.79 -15.75
CA ALA A 80 11.55 -18.63 -16.92
C ALA A 80 12.86 -19.15 -17.57
N ALA A 81 13.96 -18.41 -17.45
CA ALA A 81 15.23 -18.70 -18.12
C ALA A 81 16.30 -19.35 -17.22
N VAL A 82 16.06 -19.48 -15.90
CA VAL A 82 17.14 -19.62 -14.92
C VAL A 82 17.04 -20.88 -14.06
N LYS A 83 18.19 -21.34 -13.55
CA LYS A 83 18.34 -22.45 -12.61
C LYS A 83 17.79 -22.07 -11.21
N PRO A 84 17.26 -23.02 -10.42
CA PRO A 84 16.69 -22.74 -9.09
C PRO A 84 17.61 -21.96 -8.13
N GLU A 85 18.92 -22.14 -8.22
CA GLU A 85 19.89 -21.52 -7.31
C GLU A 85 19.94 -19.99 -7.46
N THR A 86 19.90 -19.48 -8.68
CA THR A 86 19.95 -18.02 -8.92
C THR A 86 18.67 -17.33 -8.46
N TYR A 87 17.52 -18.00 -8.58
CA TYR A 87 16.27 -17.48 -8.03
C TYR A 87 16.34 -17.37 -6.50
N GLN A 88 16.94 -18.37 -5.85
CA GLN A 88 17.15 -18.31 -4.41
C GLN A 88 18.11 -17.18 -4.00
N VAL A 89 19.18 -16.94 -4.76
CA VAL A 89 20.08 -15.79 -4.54
C VAL A 89 19.30 -14.47 -4.65
N PHE A 90 18.49 -14.30 -5.70
CA PHE A 90 17.63 -13.13 -5.86
C PHE A 90 16.70 -12.89 -4.66
N LEU A 91 16.05 -13.94 -4.15
CA LEU A 91 15.20 -13.83 -2.97
C LEU A 91 16.00 -13.43 -1.71
N ASN A 92 17.22 -13.93 -1.56
CA ASN A 92 18.09 -13.57 -0.44
C ASN A 92 18.56 -12.11 -0.54
N ASP A 93 18.93 -11.64 -1.73
CA ASP A 93 19.30 -10.25 -1.98
C ASP A 93 18.12 -9.31 -1.68
N LEU A 94 16.91 -9.70 -2.08
CA LEU A 94 15.69 -8.96 -1.73
C LEU A 94 15.46 -8.90 -0.23
N ARG A 95 15.62 -10.01 0.51
CA ARG A 95 15.54 -9.99 1.99
C ARG A 95 16.57 -9.02 2.59
N GLY A 96 17.80 -9.03 2.08
CA GLY A 96 18.84 -8.08 2.48
C GLY A 96 18.41 -6.63 2.24
N CYS A 97 17.81 -6.33 1.09
CA CYS A 97 17.26 -5.01 0.79
C CYS A 97 16.11 -4.61 1.73
N PHE A 98 15.29 -5.54 2.21
CA PHE A 98 14.21 -5.21 3.15
C PHE A 98 14.76 -4.81 4.53
N GLU A 99 15.84 -5.42 4.99
CA GLU A 99 16.48 -5.07 6.27
C GLU A 99 17.35 -3.81 6.18
N ALA A 100 17.88 -3.49 4.99
CA ALA A 100 18.70 -2.30 4.75
C ALA A 100 17.90 -0.98 4.87
N PRO A 101 18.30 -0.03 5.76
CA PRO A 101 17.61 1.25 5.96
C PRO A 101 17.47 2.09 4.68
N GLU A 102 18.51 2.12 3.85
CA GLU A 102 18.64 2.90 2.62
C GLU A 102 17.78 2.37 1.46
N SER A 103 17.33 1.12 1.54
CA SER A 103 16.62 0.43 0.45
C SER A 103 15.11 0.71 0.46
N LYS A 104 14.71 1.96 0.74
CA LYS A 104 13.29 2.36 0.78
C LYS A 104 12.61 2.18 -0.57
N ASP A 105 13.27 2.59 -1.65
CA ASP A 105 12.69 2.52 -2.99
C ASP A 105 12.52 1.07 -3.45
N VAL A 106 13.45 0.17 -3.13
CA VAL A 106 13.32 -1.27 -3.43
C VAL A 106 12.09 -1.85 -2.75
N ARG A 107 11.88 -1.54 -1.46
CA ARG A 107 10.69 -1.99 -0.72
C ARG A 107 9.40 -1.50 -1.38
N GLU A 108 9.32 -0.21 -1.71
CA GLU A 108 8.15 0.34 -2.38
C GLU A 108 7.91 -0.27 -3.76
N VAL A 109 8.95 -0.49 -4.56
CA VAL A 109 8.84 -1.15 -5.87
C VAL A 109 8.28 -2.57 -5.73
N VAL A 110 8.78 -3.36 -4.78
CA VAL A 110 8.27 -4.72 -4.53
C VAL A 110 6.82 -4.68 -4.07
N LEU A 111 6.44 -3.76 -3.19
CA LEU A 111 5.05 -3.61 -2.75
C LEU A 111 4.14 -3.20 -3.92
N LEU A 112 4.55 -2.23 -4.74
CA LEU A 112 3.81 -1.81 -5.94
C LEU A 112 3.65 -2.97 -6.92
N MET A 113 4.68 -3.80 -7.08
CA MET A 113 4.62 -5.00 -7.90
C MET A 113 3.59 -6.01 -7.36
N LEU A 114 3.49 -6.17 -6.05
CA LEU A 114 2.50 -7.06 -5.43
C LEU A 114 1.07 -6.53 -5.53
N VAL A 115 0.84 -5.22 -5.36
CA VAL A 115 -0.51 -4.66 -5.21
C VAL A 115 -1.07 -3.97 -6.45
N MET A 116 -0.24 -3.61 -7.42
CA MET A 116 -0.66 -2.84 -8.61
C MET A 116 -0.37 -3.51 -9.94
N CYS A 117 0.54 -4.49 -9.99
CA CYS A 117 0.78 -5.22 -11.21
C CYS A 117 -0.23 -6.35 -11.36
N GLU A 118 -0.71 -6.53 -12.58
CA GLU A 118 -1.51 -7.71 -12.93
C GLU A 118 -0.58 -8.92 -12.93
N TRP A 119 -0.96 -9.94 -12.16
CA TRP A 119 -0.34 -11.25 -12.21
C TRP A 119 -1.18 -12.12 -13.17
N PRO A 120 -0.55 -12.96 -14.00
CA PRO A 120 -1.28 -13.84 -14.89
C PRO A 120 -2.23 -14.74 -14.09
N GLN A 121 -3.50 -14.80 -14.50
CA GLN A 121 -4.53 -15.58 -13.79
C GLN A 121 -4.20 -17.08 -13.78
N GLU A 122 -3.64 -17.57 -14.89
CA GLU A 122 -3.01 -18.88 -14.96
C GLU A 122 -1.51 -18.65 -14.87
N GLU A 123 -0.93 -18.92 -13.70
CA GLU A 123 0.52 -18.84 -13.52
C GLU A 123 1.19 -19.85 -14.46
N PRO A 124 2.02 -19.40 -15.42
CA PRO A 124 2.92 -20.29 -16.14
C PRO A 124 3.66 -21.16 -15.12
N PRO A 125 3.92 -22.44 -15.40
CA PRO A 125 4.63 -23.32 -14.47
C PRO A 125 5.94 -22.71 -13.92
N GLN A 126 6.59 -21.87 -14.73
CA GLN A 126 7.81 -21.14 -14.39
C GLN A 126 7.60 -20.07 -13.32
N LEU A 127 6.42 -19.44 -13.24
CA LEU A 127 6.11 -18.37 -12.28
C LEU A 127 5.44 -18.86 -11.00
N ARG A 128 5.14 -20.18 -10.93
CA ARG A 128 4.33 -20.75 -9.86
C ARG A 128 4.87 -20.42 -8.47
N GLY A 129 4.09 -19.70 -7.66
CA GLY A 129 4.46 -19.36 -6.28
C GLY A 129 5.39 -18.16 -6.12
N MET A 130 5.72 -17.44 -7.18
CA MET A 130 6.56 -16.23 -7.09
C MET A 130 5.88 -15.11 -6.29
N ASN A 131 4.59 -14.90 -6.49
CA ASN A 131 3.82 -13.94 -5.70
C ASN A 131 3.87 -14.32 -4.22
N ASP A 132 3.69 -15.61 -3.91
CA ASP A 132 3.76 -16.13 -2.54
C ASP A 132 5.15 -15.93 -1.91
N ASP A 133 6.22 -16.20 -2.66
CA ASP A 133 7.60 -16.00 -2.19
C ASP A 133 7.87 -14.54 -1.82
N LEU A 134 7.44 -13.59 -2.67
CA LEU A 134 7.58 -12.16 -2.43
C LEU A 134 6.68 -11.67 -1.29
N MET A 135 5.42 -12.12 -1.26
CA MET A 135 4.47 -11.82 -0.20
C MET A 135 4.97 -12.35 1.14
N LYS A 136 5.64 -13.51 1.16
CA LYS A 136 6.27 -14.07 2.35
C LYS A 136 7.38 -13.17 2.88
N ILE A 137 8.27 -12.65 2.02
CA ILE A 137 9.31 -11.70 2.43
C ILE A 137 8.67 -10.46 3.08
N VAL A 138 7.67 -9.87 2.43
CA VAL A 138 6.97 -8.68 2.97
C VAL A 138 6.31 -9.00 4.30
N ARG A 139 5.61 -10.14 4.39
CA ARG A 139 4.91 -10.59 5.60
C ARG A 139 5.88 -10.78 6.75
N GLU A 140 6.95 -11.55 6.56
CA GLU A 140 7.98 -11.77 7.58
C GLU A 140 8.60 -10.44 8.05
N TRP A 141 8.85 -9.53 7.12
CA TRP A 141 9.43 -8.24 7.44
C TRP A 141 8.50 -7.38 8.32
N VAL A 142 7.21 -7.28 7.98
CA VAL A 142 6.27 -6.44 8.75
C VAL A 142 5.77 -7.12 10.02
N THR A 143 5.66 -8.45 10.08
CA THR A 143 5.20 -9.15 11.29
C THR A 143 6.26 -9.14 12.38
N CYS A 144 7.55 -9.24 12.02
CA CYS A 144 8.65 -9.10 12.97
C CYS A 144 8.71 -7.70 13.60
N ASN A 145 8.30 -6.65 12.89
CA ASN A 145 8.24 -5.30 13.43
C ASN A 145 7.11 -4.47 12.80
N PRO A 146 5.88 -4.49 13.36
CA PRO A 146 4.71 -3.86 12.77
C PRO A 146 4.79 -2.33 12.59
N ILE A 147 5.73 -1.65 13.27
CA ILE A 147 5.96 -0.21 13.02
C ILE A 147 6.39 0.05 11.57
N ARG A 148 6.92 -0.97 10.87
CA ARG A 148 7.36 -0.88 9.47
C ARG A 148 6.22 -0.48 8.52
N PHE A 149 4.95 -0.73 8.85
CA PHE A 149 3.81 -0.23 8.06
C PHE A 149 3.74 1.31 7.98
N TRP A 150 4.30 2.01 8.96
CA TRP A 150 4.37 3.47 8.97
C TRP A 150 5.45 4.03 8.03
N THR A 151 6.36 3.18 7.53
CA THR A 151 7.36 3.59 6.53
C THR A 151 6.75 3.80 5.14
N PHE A 152 5.56 3.24 4.91
CA PHE A 152 4.79 3.38 3.68
C PHE A 152 3.75 4.47 3.80
N GLN A 153 3.42 5.09 2.66
CA GLN A 153 2.28 6.00 2.58
C GLN A 153 0.98 5.24 2.89
N PRO A 154 -0.03 5.90 3.49
CA PRO A 154 -1.30 5.29 3.92
C PRO A 154 -1.94 4.37 2.88
N TRP A 155 -2.00 4.82 1.62
CA TRP A 155 -2.61 4.07 0.52
C TRP A 155 -1.87 2.78 0.16
N LEU A 156 -0.53 2.79 0.18
CA LEU A 156 0.26 1.61 -0.16
C LEU A 156 0.15 0.57 0.96
N ALA A 157 0.13 1.02 2.23
CA ALA A 157 -0.16 0.16 3.37
C ALA A 157 -1.56 -0.45 3.27
N ALA A 158 -2.58 0.35 2.92
CA ALA A 158 -3.95 -0.12 2.74
C ALA A 158 -4.09 -1.16 1.62
N LEU A 159 -3.49 -0.92 0.45
CA LEU A 159 -3.48 -1.86 -0.67
C LEU A 159 -2.70 -3.15 -0.36
N LEU A 160 -1.63 -3.07 0.45
CA LEU A 160 -0.89 -4.25 0.87
C LEU A 160 -1.74 -5.12 1.80
N VAL A 161 -2.38 -4.52 2.79
CA VAL A 161 -3.17 -5.32 3.75
C VAL A 161 -4.44 -5.89 3.13
N SER A 162 -4.99 -5.30 2.07
CA SER A 162 -6.10 -5.88 1.32
C SER A 162 -5.73 -7.19 0.61
N GLN A 163 -4.43 -7.49 0.44
CA GLN A 163 -3.96 -8.75 -0.15
C GLN A 163 -3.98 -9.93 0.83
N SER A 164 -4.01 -9.68 2.15
CA SER A 164 -3.90 -10.77 3.13
C SER A 164 -4.52 -10.40 4.48
N GLU A 165 -5.44 -11.23 4.95
CA GLU A 165 -6.05 -11.08 6.27
C GLU A 165 -5.02 -11.09 7.41
N SER A 166 -3.94 -11.86 7.27
CA SER A 166 -2.85 -11.88 8.26
C SER A 166 -2.12 -10.52 8.36
N LEU A 167 -1.91 -9.86 7.22
CA LEU A 167 -1.32 -8.53 7.16
C LEU A 167 -2.29 -7.48 7.71
N ALA A 168 -3.56 -7.57 7.34
CA ALA A 168 -4.61 -6.69 7.86
C ALA A 168 -4.74 -6.79 9.38
N SER A 169 -4.79 -8.00 9.93
CA SER A 169 -4.86 -8.24 11.38
C SER A 169 -3.67 -7.62 12.10
N THR A 170 -2.46 -7.82 11.57
CA THR A 170 -1.22 -7.26 12.14
C THR A 170 -1.22 -5.73 12.08
N TYR A 171 -1.51 -5.16 10.91
CA TYR A 171 -1.49 -3.71 10.70
C TYR A 171 -2.57 -3.00 11.49
N ILE A 172 -3.82 -3.48 11.44
CA ILE A 172 -4.96 -2.85 12.13
C ILE A 172 -4.76 -2.95 13.64
N SER A 173 -4.34 -4.12 14.16
CA SER A 173 -4.03 -4.25 15.59
C SER A 173 -2.94 -3.25 16.01
N HIS A 174 -1.87 -3.13 15.24
CA HIS A 174 -0.82 -2.17 15.53
C HIS A 174 -1.29 -0.72 15.40
N LEU A 175 -2.03 -0.38 14.35
CA LEU A 175 -2.58 0.96 14.07
C LEU A 175 -3.47 1.45 15.23
N PHE A 176 -4.32 0.59 15.78
CA PHE A 176 -5.17 0.96 16.92
C PHE A 176 -4.40 1.00 18.25
N LYS A 177 -3.29 0.27 18.37
CA LYS A 177 -2.43 0.30 19.56
C LYS A 177 -1.51 1.52 19.61
N THR A 178 -0.95 1.93 18.47
CA THR A 178 0.11 2.96 18.41
C THR A 178 -0.31 4.22 17.67
N GLY A 179 -1.30 4.15 16.78
CA GLY A 179 -1.72 5.26 15.94
C GLY A 179 -2.36 6.41 16.72
N LEU A 180 -2.94 6.15 17.90
CA LEU A 180 -3.48 7.20 18.77
C LEU A 180 -2.40 7.94 19.59
N LEU A 181 -1.15 7.50 19.51
CA LEU A 181 -0.04 8.12 20.23
C LEU A 181 0.74 9.07 19.33
N ARG A 182 1.36 10.12 19.90
CA ARG A 182 2.31 10.95 19.15
C ARG A 182 3.52 10.13 18.71
N PRO A 183 4.11 10.40 17.52
CA PRO A 183 3.73 11.43 16.54
C PRO A 183 2.62 11.02 15.55
N TRP A 184 2.09 9.80 15.68
CA TRP A 184 1.25 9.12 14.69
C TRP A 184 -0.21 9.55 14.69
N GLU A 185 -0.68 10.14 15.79
CA GLU A 185 -2.05 10.61 16.00
C GLU A 185 -2.64 11.40 14.82
N ARG A 186 -1.81 12.24 14.18
CA ARG A 186 -2.24 13.09 13.07
C ARG A 186 -2.60 12.31 11.80
N GLU A 187 -2.03 11.12 11.62
CA GLU A 187 -2.17 10.29 10.43
C GLU A 187 -3.09 9.07 10.69
N PHE A 188 -3.51 8.84 11.95
CA PHE A 188 -4.38 7.72 12.33
C PHE A 188 -5.69 7.71 11.55
N ALA A 189 -6.43 8.81 11.56
CA ALA A 189 -7.72 8.92 10.87
C ALA A 189 -7.57 8.74 9.36
N GLU A 190 -6.51 9.31 8.77
CA GLU A 190 -6.16 9.15 7.36
C GLU A 190 -5.91 7.67 7.02
N ARG A 191 -5.13 6.95 7.82
CA ARG A 191 -4.86 5.52 7.60
C ARG A 191 -6.11 4.66 7.73
N VAL A 192 -6.93 4.87 8.76
CA VAL A 192 -8.18 4.13 8.93
C VAL A 192 -9.12 4.38 7.74
N ALA A 193 -9.31 5.64 7.36
CA ALA A 193 -10.12 6.00 6.20
C ALA A 193 -9.61 5.38 4.90
N THR A 194 -8.28 5.35 4.72
CA THR A 194 -7.68 4.73 3.53
C THR A 194 -7.94 3.22 3.49
N ILE A 195 -7.88 2.53 4.63
CA ILE A 195 -8.23 1.11 4.72
C ILE A 195 -9.70 0.91 4.38
N VAL A 196 -10.61 1.76 4.88
CA VAL A 196 -12.05 1.69 4.57
C VAL A 196 -12.29 1.73 3.04
N LEU A 197 -11.58 2.59 2.31
CA LEU A 197 -11.70 2.70 0.84
C LEU A 197 -11.20 1.45 0.10
N HIS A 198 -10.31 0.66 0.71
CA HIS A 198 -9.71 -0.54 0.13
C HIS A 198 -10.12 -1.81 0.90
N ALA A 199 -11.18 -1.74 1.72
CA ALA A 199 -11.44 -2.73 2.75
C ALA A 199 -11.80 -4.11 2.21
N GLY A 200 -12.30 -4.22 0.98
CA GLY A 200 -12.54 -5.48 0.25
C GLY A 200 -12.73 -6.71 1.15
N ASN A 201 -11.74 -7.61 1.14
CA ASN A 201 -11.76 -8.88 1.88
C ASN A 201 -11.36 -8.78 3.37
N VAL A 202 -11.04 -7.59 3.86
CA VAL A 202 -10.54 -7.34 5.23
C VAL A 202 -11.46 -6.44 6.05
N GLU A 203 -12.66 -6.15 5.53
CA GLU A 203 -13.67 -5.32 6.17
C GLU A 203 -14.05 -5.83 7.56
N HIS A 204 -14.17 -7.16 7.74
CA HIS A 204 -14.50 -7.78 9.03
C HIS A 204 -13.42 -7.55 10.09
N VAL A 205 -12.14 -7.53 9.69
CA VAL A 205 -11.01 -7.24 10.59
C VAL A 205 -11.09 -5.80 11.08
N LEU A 206 -11.34 -4.86 10.16
CA LEU A 206 -11.47 -3.45 10.51
C LEU A 206 -12.71 -3.17 11.38
N LYS A 207 -13.85 -3.80 11.08
CA LYS A 207 -15.07 -3.75 11.92
C LYS A 207 -14.77 -4.11 13.36
N ALA A 208 -14.12 -5.25 13.56
CA ALA A 208 -13.83 -5.78 14.88
C ALA A 208 -12.87 -4.89 15.68
N ALA A 209 -12.00 -4.12 15.01
CA ALA A 209 -11.13 -3.15 15.66
C ALA A 209 -11.88 -1.85 16.00
N LEU A 210 -12.66 -1.32 15.05
CA LEU A 210 -13.45 -0.10 15.25
C LEU A 210 -14.48 -0.25 16.38
N SER A 211 -15.13 -1.41 16.51
CA SER A 211 -16.11 -1.65 17.57
C SER A 211 -15.50 -1.65 18.99
N LYS A 212 -14.18 -1.83 19.10
CA LYS A 212 -13.43 -1.77 20.36
C LYS A 212 -12.90 -0.37 20.67
N LEU A 213 -12.98 0.56 19.72
CA LEU A 213 -12.53 1.93 19.93
C LEU A 213 -13.52 2.65 20.84
N ASP A 214 -13.00 3.43 21.79
CA ASP A 214 -13.82 4.23 22.70
C ASP A 214 -14.82 5.13 21.92
N PRO A 215 -16.11 5.21 22.33
CA PRO A 215 -17.11 6.01 21.63
C PRO A 215 -16.75 7.48 21.44
N HIS A 216 -16.05 8.09 22.41
CA HIS A 216 -15.58 9.47 22.28
C HIS A 216 -14.52 9.57 21.19
N MET A 217 -13.59 8.60 21.10
CA MET A 217 -12.58 8.56 20.03
C MET A 217 -13.22 8.32 18.65
N GLN A 218 -14.27 7.49 18.56
CA GLN A 218 -15.04 7.32 17.33
C GLN A 218 -15.68 8.64 16.87
N HIS A 219 -16.22 9.42 17.81
CA HIS A 219 -16.75 10.75 17.50
C HIS A 219 -15.63 11.72 17.09
N VAL A 220 -14.52 11.80 17.84
CA VAL A 220 -13.44 12.76 17.61
C VAL A 220 -12.79 12.55 16.24
N TYR A 221 -12.45 11.31 15.87
CA TYR A 221 -11.72 11.03 14.64
C TYR A 221 -12.61 10.79 13.43
N PHE A 222 -13.83 10.32 13.62
CA PHE A 222 -14.68 9.85 12.52
C PHE A 222 -16.07 10.50 12.47
N ASN A 223 -16.37 11.43 13.38
CA ASN A 223 -17.66 12.12 13.47
C ASN A 223 -18.87 11.17 13.48
N VAL A 224 -18.70 10.00 14.12
CA VAL A 224 -19.77 9.03 14.29
C VAL A 224 -20.71 9.54 15.38
N ASN A 225 -21.93 9.92 14.98
CA ASN A 225 -23.02 10.14 15.94
C ASN A 225 -23.40 8.78 16.54
N VAL A 226 -22.88 8.49 17.73
CA VAL A 226 -23.43 7.41 18.55
C VAL A 226 -24.80 7.89 18.98
N GLY A 227 -25.84 7.45 18.26
CA GLY A 227 -27.22 7.75 18.62
C GLY A 227 -27.43 7.41 20.09
N LEU A 228 -27.77 8.41 20.88
CA LEU A 228 -28.38 8.23 22.19
C LEU A 228 -29.71 7.50 21.98
N THR A 229 -29.68 6.17 21.82
CA THR A 229 -30.83 5.32 22.15
C THR A 229 -30.84 5.18 23.67
N GLY A 230 -31.30 6.23 24.33
CA GLY A 230 -31.39 6.32 25.79
C GLY A 230 -32.49 7.29 26.19
N SER A 231 -33.67 6.73 26.44
CA SER A 231 -34.79 7.27 27.21
C SER A 231 -35.40 8.62 26.81
N LEU A 232 -36.56 8.55 26.16
CA LEU A 232 -37.69 9.38 26.57
C LEU A 232 -38.89 8.45 26.82
N HIS A 233 -39.26 8.38 28.10
CA HIS A 233 -40.59 7.99 28.56
C HIS A 233 -41.64 8.99 28.07
#